data_AF-A0A7X3NQM7-F1
#
_entry.id   AF-A0A7X3NQM7-F1
#
_cell.length_a   1.000
_cell.length_b   1.000
_cell.length_c   1.000
_cell.angle_alpha   90.00
_cell.angle_beta   90.00
_cell.angle_gamma   90.00
#
_symmetry.space_group_name_H-M   'P 1'
#
loop_
_entity.id
_entity.type
_entity.pdbx_description
1 polymer ?
#
loop_
_entity_poly.entity_id
_entity_poly.type
_entity_poly.pdbx_seq_one_letter_code
_entity_poly.pdbx_strand_id
1 'polypeptide(L)'
;MVLLTDRDRELWKCFSDLMELEADISYPFLLEVYDDYNQGLLKKVDFIRILRLVESYIFRRAVCNISASVMNKMFAELMNEVDKNNYLESLNNAFLGMDTNKRYPTDTAFKEAFIHMDVYNFKKRNRRDYLLHKLENCERGKEPIIDFSGYTIEHIMPQNLSEAWKQELGEDFRRIHRRWLHRIGNLTLTLYNSEYGNLTFKKKRDMPKKGLSSSPLHLSQSFASTEQWNEGTIIARAEKLAEKAVKIWIYPAN
;
A
#
# COMPACT_ATOMS: atom_id res chain seq x y z
N MET A 1 16.68 12.22 10.53
CA MET A 1 17.47 11.24 9.73
C MET A 1 18.26 12.01 8.68
N VAL A 2 19.58 11.78 8.55
CA VAL A 2 20.46 12.51 7.61
C VAL A 2 19.91 12.49 6.17
N LEU A 3 19.28 11.38 5.77
CA LEU A 3 18.62 11.22 4.47
C LEU A 3 17.50 12.24 4.19
N LEU A 4 16.80 12.76 5.21
CA LEU A 4 15.75 13.78 5.02
C LEU A 4 16.29 15.20 4.79
N THR A 5 17.59 15.42 4.95
CA THR A 5 18.21 16.74 4.72
C THR A 5 18.55 16.97 3.24
N ASP A 6 18.38 15.94 2.40
CA ASP A 6 18.56 16.05 0.96
C ASP A 6 17.50 16.99 0.35
N ARG A 7 17.95 17.90 -0.51
CA ARG A 7 17.10 18.93 -1.14
C ARG A 7 16.47 18.43 -2.44
N ASP A 8 16.87 17.27 -2.94
CA ASP A 8 16.27 16.67 -4.12
C ASP A 8 14.87 16.16 -3.81
N ARG A 9 13.88 16.72 -4.52
CA ARG A 9 12.46 16.44 -4.27
C ARG A 9 12.09 14.97 -4.50
N GLU A 10 12.74 14.28 -5.43
CA GLU A 10 12.44 12.88 -5.74
C GLU A 10 13.00 11.94 -4.68
N LEU A 11 14.23 12.21 -4.22
CA LEU A 11 14.85 11.47 -3.13
C LEU A 11 14.11 11.70 -1.82
N TRP A 12 13.77 12.96 -1.52
CA TRP A 12 12.96 13.31 -0.34
C TRP A 12 11.65 12.54 -0.30
N LYS A 13 10.95 12.41 -1.44
CA LYS A 13 9.73 11.60 -1.54
C LYS A 13 10.00 10.13 -1.17
N CYS A 14 11.06 9.53 -1.73
CA CYS A 14 11.43 8.15 -1.42
C CYS A 14 11.77 7.95 0.07
N PHE A 15 12.51 8.88 0.68
CA PHE A 15 12.85 8.80 2.09
C PHE A 15 11.63 9.01 3.01
N SER A 16 10.74 9.93 2.65
CA SER A 16 9.47 10.13 3.35
C SER A 16 8.61 8.87 3.31
N ASP A 17 8.52 8.21 2.16
CA ASP A 17 7.79 6.95 2.00
C ASP A 17 8.38 5.83 2.89
N LEU A 18 9.71 5.70 2.92
CA LEU A 18 10.41 4.73 3.78
C LEU A 18 10.21 5.02 5.27
N MET A 19 10.12 6.28 5.67
CA MET A 19 9.82 6.67 7.05
C MET A 19 8.38 6.37 7.44
N GLU A 20 7.42 6.72 6.58
CA GLU A 20 6.00 6.42 6.81
C GLU A 20 5.75 4.90 6.93
N LEU A 21 6.53 4.10 6.18
CA LEU A 21 6.53 2.63 6.25
C LEU A 21 7.22 2.05 7.50
N GLU A 22 7.98 2.86 8.25
CA GLU A 22 8.88 2.45 9.33
C GLU A 22 9.92 1.40 8.87
N ALA A 23 10.67 1.77 7.83
CA ALA A 23 11.70 0.95 7.22
C ALA A 23 13.09 1.05 7.92
N ASP A 24 13.15 1.40 9.22
CA ASP A 24 14.42 1.70 9.91
C ASP A 24 15.46 0.57 9.83
N ILE A 25 14.98 -0.67 9.74
CA ILE A 25 15.78 -1.89 9.57
C ILE A 25 16.65 -1.90 8.30
N SER A 26 16.29 -1.15 7.26
CA SER A 26 17.07 -1.04 6.03
C SER A 26 18.02 0.15 6.01
N TYR A 27 17.98 1.03 7.01
CA TYR A 27 18.75 2.27 6.98
C TYR A 27 20.27 2.07 6.93
N PRO A 28 20.88 1.10 7.66
CA PRO A 28 22.31 0.85 7.50
C PRO A 28 22.71 0.54 6.05
N PHE A 29 21.96 -0.34 5.39
CA PHE A 29 22.15 -0.66 3.97
C PHE A 29 21.94 0.57 3.08
N LEU A 30 20.84 1.31 3.28
CA LEU A 30 20.52 2.48 2.47
C LEU A 30 21.51 3.65 2.62
N LEU A 31 22.16 3.78 3.79
CA LEU A 31 23.19 4.78 4.01
C LEU A 31 24.46 4.48 3.21
N GLU A 32 24.83 3.20 3.09
CA GLU A 32 25.97 2.78 2.27
C GLU A 32 25.69 2.98 0.78
N VAL A 33 24.49 2.60 0.31
CA VAL A 33 24.07 2.87 -1.08
C VAL A 33 24.02 4.37 -1.37
N TYR A 34 23.60 5.19 -0.40
CA TYR A 34 23.60 6.65 -0.55
C TYR A 34 25.01 7.24 -0.62
N ASP A 35 25.97 6.67 0.10
CA ASP A 35 27.38 7.06 0.02
C ASP A 35 27.98 6.71 -1.36
N ASP A 36 27.71 5.51 -1.89
CA ASP A 36 28.09 5.13 -3.25
C ASP A 36 27.47 6.07 -4.32
N TYR A 37 26.22 6.51 -4.12
CA TYR A 37 25.59 7.53 -4.95
C TYR A 37 26.33 8.88 -4.87
N ASN A 38 26.67 9.35 -3.67
CA ASN A 38 27.38 10.62 -3.48
C ASN A 38 28.81 10.60 -4.05
N GLN A 39 29.45 9.43 -4.07
CA GLN A 39 30.77 9.21 -4.70
C GLN A 39 30.71 9.07 -6.22
N GLY A 40 29.50 9.05 -6.82
CA GLY A 40 29.31 8.94 -8.26
C GLY A 40 29.43 7.51 -8.81
N LEU A 41 29.44 6.49 -7.94
CA LEU A 41 29.48 5.07 -8.32
C LEU A 41 28.09 4.57 -8.76
N LEU A 42 27.03 5.25 -8.32
CA LEU A 42 25.64 4.91 -8.62
C LEU A 42 24.94 6.13 -9.23
N LYS A 43 24.20 5.93 -10.33
CA LYS A 43 23.40 7.01 -10.92
C LYS A 43 22.16 7.26 -10.08
N LYS A 44 21.67 8.51 -10.06
CA LYS A 44 20.44 8.90 -9.34
C LYS A 44 19.24 8.00 -9.68
N VAL A 45 19.05 7.69 -10.96
CA VAL A 45 17.92 6.85 -11.42
C VAL A 45 17.97 5.45 -10.81
N ASP A 46 19.16 4.85 -10.73
CA ASP A 46 19.37 3.53 -10.16
C ASP A 46 19.23 3.59 -8.63
N PHE A 47 19.74 4.63 -7.99
CA PHE A 47 19.54 4.85 -6.56
C PHE A 47 18.05 4.95 -6.18
N ILE A 48 17.27 5.72 -6.93
CA ILE A 48 15.81 5.77 -6.75
C ILE A 48 15.21 4.38 -6.93
N ARG A 49 15.64 3.62 -7.94
CA ARG A 49 15.14 2.26 -8.17
C ARG A 49 15.42 1.35 -6.97
N ILE A 50 16.61 1.44 -6.39
CA ILE A 50 16.99 0.68 -5.19
C ILE A 50 16.13 1.06 -3.99
N LEU A 51 15.91 2.35 -3.74
CA LEU A 51 15.01 2.83 -2.67
C LEU A 51 13.59 2.24 -2.83
N ARG A 52 13.07 2.21 -4.06
CA ARG A 52 11.75 1.62 -4.38
C ARG A 52 11.71 0.10 -4.22
N LEU A 53 12.80 -0.61 -4.56
CA LEU A 53 12.90 -2.05 -4.34
C LEU A 53 12.92 -2.40 -2.86
N VAL A 54 13.62 -1.63 -2.04
CA VAL A 54 13.68 -1.80 -0.57
C VAL A 54 12.32 -1.51 0.07
N GLU A 55 11.69 -0.39 -0.30
CA GLU A 55 10.32 -0.05 0.11
C GLU A 55 9.34 -1.18 -0.22
N SER A 56 9.36 -1.64 -1.48
CA SER A 56 8.51 -2.73 -1.95
C SER A 56 8.77 -4.04 -1.23
N TYR A 57 10.03 -4.40 -0.99
CA TYR A 57 10.38 -5.63 -0.28
C TYR A 57 9.77 -5.65 1.13
N ILE A 58 9.97 -4.57 1.89
CA ILE A 58 9.48 -4.44 3.26
C ILE A 58 7.95 -4.47 3.28
N PHE A 59 7.30 -3.73 2.38
CA PHE A 59 5.85 -3.67 2.35
C PHE A 59 5.21 -4.98 1.89
N ARG A 60 5.72 -5.60 0.81
CA ARG A 60 5.26 -6.90 0.33
C ARG A 60 5.36 -7.97 1.40
N ARG A 61 6.45 -8.00 2.17
CA ARG A 61 6.60 -8.93 3.30
C ARG A 61 5.59 -8.69 4.40
N ALA A 62 5.31 -7.43 4.72
CA ALA A 62 4.28 -7.08 5.70
C ALA A 62 2.88 -7.57 5.28
N VAL A 63 2.51 -7.36 4.01
CA VAL A 63 1.24 -7.83 3.44
C VAL A 63 1.17 -9.36 3.42
N CYS A 64 2.26 -10.03 3.03
CA CYS A 64 2.34 -11.49 3.00
C CYS A 64 2.59 -12.14 4.37
N ASN A 65 2.50 -11.37 5.47
CA ASN A 65 2.73 -11.84 6.85
C ASN A 65 4.08 -12.53 7.07
N ILE A 66 5.13 -12.15 6.34
CA ILE A 66 6.49 -12.69 6.52
C ILE A 66 7.21 -11.89 7.62
N SER A 67 7.85 -12.61 8.55
CA SER A 67 8.51 -12.00 9.71
C SER A 67 9.59 -10.99 9.33
N ALA A 68 9.64 -9.87 10.08
CA ALA A 68 10.70 -8.88 9.99
C ALA A 68 12.01 -9.32 10.67
N SER A 69 11.98 -10.38 11.48
CA SER A 69 13.09 -10.77 12.38
C SER A 69 14.41 -11.04 11.66
N VAL A 70 14.35 -11.55 10.42
CA VAL A 70 15.54 -11.86 9.62
C VAL A 70 16.05 -10.67 8.81
N MET A 71 15.31 -9.57 8.74
CA MET A 71 15.62 -8.47 7.81
C MET A 71 16.91 -7.72 8.19
N ASN A 72 17.22 -7.56 9.49
CA ASN A 72 18.47 -6.92 9.95
C ASN A 72 19.70 -7.63 9.36
N LYS A 73 19.77 -8.95 9.58
CA LYS A 73 20.86 -9.79 9.07
C LYS A 73 20.87 -9.82 7.54
N MET A 74 19.69 -9.93 6.92
CA MET A 74 19.56 -9.98 5.47
C MET A 74 20.06 -8.68 4.81
N PHE A 75 19.68 -7.49 5.29
CA PHE A 75 20.16 -6.22 4.71
C PHE A 75 21.67 -6.03 4.90
N ALA A 76 22.24 -6.51 6.01
CA ALA A 76 23.68 -6.48 6.21
C ALA A 76 24.44 -7.41 5.24
N GLU A 77 23.86 -8.57 4.92
CA GLU A 77 24.44 -9.50 3.94
C GLU A 77 24.27 -9.01 2.50
N LEU A 78 23.15 -8.34 2.21
CA LEU A 78 22.79 -7.88 0.87
C LEU A 78 23.85 -6.98 0.23
N MET A 79 24.54 -6.16 1.02
CA MET A 79 25.59 -5.28 0.50
C MET A 79 26.79 -6.05 -0.06
N ASN A 80 27.12 -7.21 0.52
CA ASN A 80 28.23 -8.03 0.03
C ASN A 80 27.95 -8.65 -1.35
N GLU A 81 26.68 -8.69 -1.77
CA GLU A 81 26.25 -9.21 -3.06
C GLU A 81 26.24 -8.13 -4.16
N VAL A 82 26.52 -6.86 -3.82
CA VAL A 82 26.50 -5.74 -4.78
C VAL A 82 27.82 -5.66 -5.53
N ASP A 83 27.78 -5.90 -6.84
CA ASP A 83 28.88 -5.57 -7.75
C ASP A 83 28.75 -4.10 -8.16
N LYS A 84 29.71 -3.26 -7.74
CA LYS A 84 29.70 -1.82 -8.03
C LYS A 84 29.73 -1.50 -9.53
N ASN A 85 30.20 -2.40 -10.39
CA ASN A 85 30.17 -2.20 -11.85
C ASN A 85 28.80 -2.52 -12.46
N ASN A 86 27.99 -3.34 -11.77
CA ASN A 86 26.67 -3.80 -12.20
C ASN A 86 25.66 -3.64 -11.07
N TYR A 87 25.61 -2.44 -10.47
CA TYR A 87 25.02 -2.19 -9.15
C TYR A 87 23.55 -2.64 -9.05
N LEU A 88 22.70 -2.16 -9.96
CA LEU A 88 21.27 -2.48 -9.93
C LEU A 88 20.99 -3.94 -10.29
N GLU A 89 21.72 -4.49 -11.25
CA GLU A 89 21.55 -5.87 -11.72
C GLU A 89 21.96 -6.88 -10.63
N SER A 90 23.14 -6.70 -10.02
CA SER A 90 23.61 -7.53 -8.91
C SER A 90 22.65 -7.49 -7.72
N LEU A 91 22.13 -6.31 -7.37
CA LEU A 91 21.11 -6.19 -6.31
C LEU A 91 19.79 -6.91 -6.66
N ASN A 92 19.30 -6.77 -7.90
CA ASN A 92 18.12 -7.49 -8.36
C ASN A 92 18.33 -9.01 -8.26
N ASN A 93 19.47 -9.51 -8.73
CA ASN A 93 19.83 -10.93 -8.64
C ASN A 93 19.90 -11.40 -7.18
N ALA A 94 20.49 -10.60 -6.29
CA ALA A 94 20.54 -10.90 -4.86
C ALA A 94 19.13 -11.01 -4.24
N PHE A 95 18.22 -10.09 -4.57
CA PHE A 95 16.82 -10.17 -4.13
C PHE A 95 16.08 -11.38 -4.70
N LEU A 96 16.27 -11.71 -5.97
CA LEU A 96 15.66 -12.86 -6.63
C LEU A 96 16.18 -14.20 -6.11
N GLY A 97 17.44 -14.24 -5.66
CA GLY A 97 18.07 -15.40 -5.04
C GLY A 97 17.60 -15.69 -3.61
N MET A 98 16.87 -14.77 -2.96
CA MET A 98 16.38 -14.97 -1.59
C MET A 98 15.26 -16.00 -1.52
N ASP A 99 15.41 -16.99 -0.64
CA ASP A 99 14.43 -18.05 -0.43
C ASP A 99 13.72 -17.97 0.94
N THR A 100 12.81 -18.92 1.17
CA THR A 100 12.22 -19.22 2.49
C THR A 100 11.76 -17.97 3.27
N ASN A 101 12.42 -17.66 4.38
CA ASN A 101 12.10 -16.53 5.25
C ASN A 101 12.73 -15.22 4.78
N LYS A 102 13.69 -15.22 3.86
CA LYS A 102 14.27 -14.00 3.25
C LYS A 102 13.58 -13.61 1.94
N ARG A 103 12.76 -14.50 1.36
CA ARG A 103 12.15 -14.33 0.04
C ARG A 103 11.53 -12.95 -0.21
N TYR A 104 11.69 -12.49 -1.43
CA TYR A 104 10.94 -11.37 -2.00
C TYR A 104 9.57 -11.90 -2.48
N PRO A 105 8.43 -11.45 -1.93
CA PRO A 105 7.14 -11.98 -2.38
C PRO A 105 6.86 -11.63 -3.85
N THR A 106 6.53 -12.64 -4.65
CA THR A 106 6.15 -12.49 -6.06
C THR A 106 4.85 -11.70 -6.21
N ASP A 107 4.58 -11.20 -7.41
CA ASP A 107 3.33 -10.49 -7.73
C ASP A 107 2.10 -11.31 -7.39
N THR A 108 2.09 -12.60 -7.76
CA THR A 108 0.98 -13.51 -7.47
C THR A 108 0.74 -13.65 -5.98
N ALA A 109 1.80 -13.92 -5.20
CA ALA A 109 1.68 -14.09 -3.76
C ALA A 109 1.27 -12.78 -3.06
N PHE A 110 1.79 -11.65 -3.53
CA PHE A 110 1.45 -10.34 -2.98
C PHE A 110 0.01 -9.94 -3.30
N LYS A 111 -0.46 -10.10 -4.54
CA LYS A 111 -1.85 -9.80 -4.93
C LYS A 111 -2.84 -10.60 -4.10
N GLU A 112 -2.63 -11.91 -3.98
CA GLU A 112 -3.51 -12.79 -3.21
C GLU A 112 -3.60 -12.37 -1.74
N ALA A 113 -2.44 -12.10 -1.12
CA ALA A 113 -2.39 -11.63 0.26
C ALA A 113 -3.05 -10.25 0.42
N PHE A 114 -2.83 -9.34 -0.53
CA PHE A 114 -3.37 -7.98 -0.52
C PHE A 114 -4.89 -7.93 -0.59
N ILE A 115 -5.52 -8.82 -1.37
CA ILE A 115 -6.99 -8.91 -1.50
C ILE A 115 -7.61 -9.40 -0.18
N HIS A 116 -6.91 -10.24 0.57
CA HIS A 116 -7.46 -10.96 1.72
C HIS A 116 -7.03 -10.44 3.09
N MET A 117 -5.99 -9.61 3.16
CA MET A 117 -5.51 -9.06 4.42
C MET A 117 -6.54 -8.18 5.13
N ASP A 118 -6.52 -8.23 6.45
CA ASP A 118 -7.24 -7.29 7.31
C ASP A 118 -6.48 -5.95 7.30
N VAL A 119 -6.95 -5.02 6.48
CA VAL A 119 -6.35 -3.69 6.33
C VAL A 119 -6.67 -2.81 7.52
N TYR A 120 -7.90 -2.89 8.04
CA TYR A 120 -8.33 -2.02 9.13
C TYR A 120 -7.51 -2.26 10.40
N ASN A 121 -7.27 -3.53 10.73
CA ASN A 121 -6.51 -4.01 11.89
C ASN A 121 -5.08 -4.38 11.52
N PHE A 122 -4.50 -3.74 10.49
CA PHE A 122 -3.11 -3.97 10.13
C PHE A 122 -2.20 -3.83 11.35
N LYS A 123 -1.25 -4.76 11.56
CA LYS A 123 -0.46 -4.88 12.81
C LYS A 123 0.13 -3.56 13.31
N LYS A 124 0.52 -2.69 12.39
CA LYS A 124 0.96 -1.33 12.68
C LYS A 124 0.06 -0.33 11.96
N ARG A 125 -0.49 0.62 12.72
CA ARG A 125 -1.36 1.68 12.21
C ARG A 125 -0.69 2.47 11.07
N ASN A 126 0.57 2.86 11.25
CA ASN A 126 1.31 3.64 10.25
C ASN A 126 1.41 2.93 8.89
N ARG A 127 1.49 1.59 8.86
CA ARG A 127 1.52 0.83 7.60
C ARG A 127 0.20 0.80 6.85
N ARG A 128 -0.92 0.83 7.58
CA ARG A 128 -2.25 0.98 6.99
C ARG A 128 -2.42 2.37 6.41
N ASP A 129 -2.02 3.39 7.16
CA ASP A 129 -2.13 4.78 6.73
C ASP A 129 -1.22 5.02 5.51
N TYR A 130 0.02 4.53 5.54
CA TYR A 130 0.94 4.45 4.38
C TYR A 130 0.32 3.77 3.16
N LEU A 131 -0.29 2.58 3.33
CA LEU A 131 -0.95 1.85 2.24
C LEU A 131 -2.01 2.71 1.55
N LEU A 132 -2.91 3.30 2.33
CA LEU A 132 -4.00 4.11 1.78
C LEU A 132 -3.45 5.40 1.16
N HIS A 133 -2.45 6.02 1.78
CA HIS A 133 -1.80 7.21 1.24
C HIS A 133 -1.12 6.94 -0.09
N LYS A 134 -0.41 5.82 -0.20
CA LYS A 134 0.26 5.41 -1.42
C LYS A 134 -0.71 5.09 -2.56
N LEU A 135 -1.78 4.34 -2.29
CA LEU A 135 -2.79 4.00 -3.29
C LEU A 135 -3.50 5.24 -3.84
N GLU A 136 -3.80 6.21 -2.99
CA GLU A 136 -4.44 7.45 -3.41
C GLU A 136 -3.51 8.28 -4.31
N ASN A 137 -2.28 8.49 -3.84
CA ASN A 137 -1.40 9.49 -4.42
C ASN A 137 -0.50 8.98 -5.56
N CYS A 138 -0.49 7.68 -5.88
CA CYS A 138 0.45 7.14 -6.87
C CYS A 138 0.13 7.51 -8.33
N GLU A 139 -1.10 7.90 -8.67
CA GLU A 139 -1.54 8.19 -10.05
C GLU A 139 -1.91 9.67 -10.27
N ARG A 140 -1.58 10.54 -9.31
CA ARG A 140 -1.94 11.97 -9.35
C ARG A 140 -1.12 12.80 -10.35
N GLY A 141 0.01 12.29 -10.84
CA GLY A 141 0.85 12.99 -11.80
C GLY A 141 1.30 14.37 -11.31
N LYS A 142 0.75 15.44 -11.91
CA LYS A 142 1.02 16.84 -11.53
C LYS A 142 0.04 17.42 -10.51
N GLU A 143 -1.03 16.71 -10.18
CA GLU A 143 -2.00 17.15 -9.18
C GLU A 143 -1.35 17.22 -7.79
N PRO A 144 -1.84 18.10 -6.90
CA PRO A 144 -1.39 18.14 -5.51
C PRO A 144 -1.57 16.79 -4.82
N ILE A 145 -0.60 16.43 -3.97
CA ILE A 145 -0.72 15.28 -3.07
C ILE A 145 -1.85 15.58 -2.08
N ILE A 146 -2.72 14.60 -1.85
CA ILE A 146 -3.73 14.70 -0.80
C ILE A 146 -3.05 14.43 0.53
N ASP A 147 -3.09 15.45 1.39
CA ASP A 147 -2.89 15.29 2.82
C ASP A 147 -4.15 14.66 3.43
N PHE A 148 -3.95 13.62 4.23
CA PHE A 148 -5.02 12.90 4.90
C PHE A 148 -5.33 13.44 6.29
N SER A 149 -4.76 14.58 6.69
CA SER A 149 -5.19 15.31 7.87
C SER A 149 -6.72 15.46 7.92
N GLY A 150 -7.34 14.86 8.94
CA GLY A 150 -8.79 14.86 9.14
C GLY A 150 -9.57 13.77 8.39
N TYR A 151 -8.96 13.07 7.43
CA TYR A 151 -9.58 11.91 6.81
C TYR A 151 -9.63 10.72 7.77
N THR A 152 -10.71 9.96 7.65
CA THR A 152 -10.93 8.74 8.42
C THR A 152 -11.26 7.59 7.48
N ILE A 153 -11.01 6.36 7.94
CA ILE A 153 -11.35 5.16 7.17
C ILE A 153 -12.84 4.92 7.27
N GLU A 154 -13.48 4.87 6.11
CA GLU A 154 -14.88 4.50 5.95
C GLU A 154 -15.02 3.03 5.58
N HIS A 155 -15.86 2.33 6.33
CA HIS A 155 -16.39 1.02 5.96
C HIS A 155 -17.62 1.19 5.08
N ILE A 156 -17.52 0.88 3.79
CA ILE A 156 -18.64 1.03 2.86
C ILE A 156 -19.83 0.19 3.34
N MET A 157 -19.62 -1.13 3.46
CA MET A 157 -20.44 -2.02 4.29
C MET A 157 -20.05 -1.79 5.76
N PRO A 158 -20.96 -1.28 6.61
CA PRO A 158 -20.63 -0.82 7.95
C PRO A 158 -20.32 -1.97 8.92
N GLN A 159 -19.66 -1.66 10.03
CA GLN A 159 -19.41 -2.63 11.10
C GLN A 159 -20.71 -3.15 11.72
N ASN A 160 -21.71 -2.28 11.86
CA ASN A 160 -23.03 -2.63 12.36
C ASN A 160 -24.03 -2.64 11.21
N LEU A 161 -24.46 -3.83 10.77
CA LEU A 161 -25.41 -3.96 9.67
C LEU A 161 -26.83 -3.53 10.08
N SER A 162 -27.40 -2.59 9.33
CA SER A 162 -28.84 -2.31 9.38
C SER A 162 -29.64 -3.41 8.70
N GLU A 163 -30.96 -3.42 8.90
CA GLU A 163 -31.81 -4.43 8.26
C GLU A 163 -31.78 -4.32 6.72
N ALA A 164 -31.71 -3.10 6.19
CA ALA A 164 -31.54 -2.87 4.76
C ALA A 164 -30.24 -3.49 4.22
N TRP A 165 -29.13 -3.39 4.97
CA TRP A 165 -27.88 -4.03 4.58
C TRP A 165 -27.97 -5.56 4.58
N LYS A 166 -28.64 -6.17 5.57
CA LYS A 166 -28.84 -7.63 5.59
C LYS A 166 -29.66 -8.10 4.39
N GLN A 167 -30.69 -7.33 4.02
CA GLN A 167 -31.49 -7.61 2.83
C GLN A 167 -30.68 -7.47 1.53
N GLU A 168 -29.90 -6.39 1.38
CA GLU A 168 -29.04 -6.17 0.20
C GLU A 168 -27.95 -7.24 0.04
N LEU A 169 -27.40 -7.76 1.16
CA LEU A 169 -26.38 -8.81 1.15
C LEU A 169 -26.96 -10.23 1.01
N GLY A 170 -28.27 -10.40 1.18
CA GLY A 170 -28.96 -11.70 1.09
C GLY A 170 -28.69 -12.64 2.27
N GLU A 171 -29.05 -13.92 2.11
CA GLU A 171 -28.97 -14.95 3.17
C GLU A 171 -27.55 -15.12 3.74
N ASP A 172 -26.55 -14.88 2.90
CA ASP A 172 -25.13 -15.03 3.23
C ASP A 172 -24.51 -13.82 3.95
N PHE A 173 -25.31 -12.82 4.34
CA PHE A 173 -24.82 -11.55 4.88
C PHE A 173 -23.80 -11.73 6.03
N ARG A 174 -23.99 -12.72 6.91
CA ARG A 174 -23.06 -12.99 8.03
C ARG A 174 -21.69 -13.44 7.54
N ARG A 175 -21.67 -14.32 6.54
CA ARG A 175 -20.42 -14.85 5.95
C ARG A 175 -19.70 -13.73 5.21
N ILE A 176 -20.42 -12.96 4.39
CA ILE A 176 -19.88 -11.86 3.61
C ILE A 176 -19.32 -10.78 4.54
N HIS A 177 -20.09 -10.37 5.55
CA HIS A 177 -19.69 -9.36 6.52
C HIS A 177 -18.42 -9.75 7.26
N ARG A 178 -18.41 -10.92 7.90
CA ARG A 178 -17.23 -11.41 8.62
C ARG A 178 -15.99 -11.52 7.72
N ARG A 179 -16.16 -11.95 6.47
CA ARG A 179 -15.04 -12.14 5.55
C ARG A 179 -14.49 -10.83 5.02
N TRP A 180 -15.35 -9.87 4.67
CA TRP A 180 -14.95 -8.72 3.85
C TRP A 180 -14.95 -7.36 4.56
N LEU A 181 -15.49 -7.28 5.79
CA LEU A 181 -15.65 -6.01 6.52
C LEU A 181 -14.37 -5.17 6.55
N HIS A 182 -13.24 -5.77 6.93
CA HIS A 182 -11.99 -5.05 7.15
C HIS A 182 -10.99 -5.10 5.99
N ARG A 183 -11.41 -5.61 4.82
CA ARG A 183 -10.53 -5.80 3.66
C ARG A 183 -10.53 -4.60 2.75
N ILE A 184 -9.44 -4.44 1.99
CA ILE A 184 -9.19 -3.26 1.15
C ILE A 184 -10.34 -2.91 0.21
N GLY A 185 -11.03 -3.93 -0.33
CA GLY A 185 -12.20 -3.76 -1.18
C GLY A 185 -13.34 -2.98 -0.54
N ASN A 186 -13.55 -3.14 0.78
CA ASN A 186 -14.61 -2.51 1.56
C ASN A 186 -14.21 -1.19 2.24
N LEU A 187 -12.95 -0.74 2.09
CA LEU A 187 -12.44 0.45 2.75
C LEU A 187 -12.20 1.58 1.76
N THR A 188 -12.48 2.80 2.21
CA THR A 188 -12.06 4.05 1.58
C THR A 188 -11.73 5.09 2.64
N LEU A 189 -11.36 6.30 2.20
CA LEU A 189 -11.16 7.46 3.06
C LEU A 189 -12.27 8.49 2.85
N THR A 190 -12.67 9.17 3.92
CA THR A 190 -13.65 10.27 3.87
C THR A 190 -13.46 11.25 5.03
N LEU A 191 -13.93 12.48 4.83
CA LEU A 191 -14.07 13.49 5.88
C LEU A 191 -15.44 13.42 6.60
N TYR A 192 -16.38 12.63 6.08
CA TYR A 192 -17.79 12.62 6.50
C TYR A 192 -18.23 11.31 7.17
N ASN A 193 -17.28 10.55 7.74
CA ASN A 193 -17.53 9.21 8.31
C ASN A 193 -18.62 9.21 9.40
N SER A 194 -18.63 10.23 10.26
CA SER A 194 -19.65 10.40 11.30
C SER A 194 -21.05 10.62 10.76
N GLU A 195 -21.19 11.18 9.54
CA GLU A 195 -22.48 11.43 8.89
C GLU A 195 -22.99 10.19 8.13
N TYR A 196 -22.10 9.28 7.75
CA TYR A 196 -22.44 8.09 6.98
C TYR A 196 -23.03 6.97 7.84
N GLY A 197 -22.41 6.69 8.99
CA GLY A 197 -22.83 5.63 9.91
C GLY A 197 -23.21 4.32 9.21
N ASN A 198 -24.42 3.82 9.50
CA ASN A 198 -24.96 2.57 8.95
C ASN A 198 -25.91 2.78 7.76
N LEU A 199 -25.83 3.93 7.08
CA LEU A 199 -26.59 4.18 5.86
C LEU A 199 -26.24 3.12 4.80
N THR A 200 -27.20 2.83 3.91
CA THR A 200 -26.96 1.93 2.78
C THR A 200 -25.94 2.52 1.82
N PHE A 201 -25.28 1.69 1.03
CA PHE A 201 -24.29 2.16 0.07
C PHE A 201 -24.86 3.23 -0.85
N LYS A 202 -26.08 3.04 -1.39
CA LYS A 202 -26.74 4.02 -2.26
C LYS A 202 -26.89 5.39 -1.59
N LYS A 203 -27.28 5.42 -0.31
CA LYS A 203 -27.37 6.67 0.47
C LYS A 203 -26.01 7.30 0.70
N LYS A 204 -24.98 6.51 1.05
CA LYS A 204 -23.59 6.99 1.19
C LYS A 204 -23.05 7.56 -0.12
N ARG A 205 -23.35 6.90 -1.23
CA ARG A 205 -22.92 7.27 -2.58
C ARG A 205 -23.56 8.56 -3.06
N ASP A 206 -24.88 8.70 -2.89
CA ASP A 206 -25.68 9.75 -3.52
C ASP A 206 -25.91 10.99 -2.62
N MET A 207 -25.25 11.05 -1.45
CA MET A 207 -25.42 12.16 -0.52
C MET A 207 -25.04 13.51 -1.16
N PRO A 208 -25.89 14.56 -1.08
CA PRO A 208 -25.59 15.86 -1.65
C PRO A 208 -24.31 16.47 -1.07
N LYS A 209 -23.36 16.86 -1.93
CA LYS A 209 -22.07 17.49 -1.60
C LYS A 209 -21.07 16.64 -0.78
N LYS A 210 -21.53 15.53 -0.20
CA LYS A 210 -20.75 14.67 0.71
C LYS A 210 -20.75 13.21 0.30
N GLY A 211 -21.39 12.86 -0.81
CA GLY A 211 -21.54 11.49 -1.27
C GLY A 211 -20.22 10.90 -1.78
N LEU A 212 -20.07 9.58 -1.65
CA LEU A 212 -18.89 8.88 -2.14
C LEU A 212 -18.70 9.01 -3.67
N SER A 213 -19.79 9.22 -4.41
CA SER A 213 -19.74 9.45 -5.88
C SER A 213 -19.08 10.77 -6.28
N SER A 214 -19.12 11.79 -5.41
CA SER A 214 -18.53 13.11 -5.67
C SER A 214 -17.23 13.33 -4.90
N SER A 215 -16.68 12.28 -4.29
CA SER A 215 -15.41 12.34 -3.58
C SER A 215 -14.26 12.69 -4.55
N PRO A 216 -13.36 13.62 -4.19
CA PRO A 216 -12.20 13.96 -5.02
C PRO A 216 -11.08 12.90 -4.95
N LEU A 217 -11.27 11.85 -4.16
CA LEU A 217 -10.27 10.81 -3.95
C LEU A 217 -10.29 9.78 -5.09
N HIS A 218 -9.11 9.43 -5.59
CA HIS A 218 -8.90 8.36 -6.57
C HIS A 218 -9.37 7.01 -6.03
N LEU A 219 -9.18 6.74 -4.73
CA LEU A 219 -9.70 5.56 -4.03
C LEU A 219 -11.23 5.43 -4.10
N SER A 220 -11.94 6.53 -4.36
CA SER A 220 -13.40 6.60 -4.38
C SER A 220 -14.01 6.69 -5.78
N GLN A 221 -13.20 6.87 -6.84
CA GLN A 221 -13.68 7.11 -8.20
C GLN A 221 -14.66 6.05 -8.72
N SER A 222 -14.44 4.77 -8.39
CA SER A 222 -15.32 3.68 -8.86
C SER A 222 -16.72 3.72 -8.26
N PHE A 223 -16.96 4.45 -7.16
CA PHE A 223 -18.23 4.43 -6.47
C PHE A 223 -19.37 5.07 -7.27
N ALA A 224 -19.07 6.10 -8.08
CA ALA A 224 -20.08 6.78 -8.88
C ALA A 224 -20.82 5.84 -9.86
N SER A 225 -20.09 4.90 -10.47
CA SER A 225 -20.64 3.93 -11.43
C SER A 225 -21.06 2.60 -10.79
N THR A 226 -20.95 2.46 -9.48
CA THR A 226 -21.31 1.22 -8.77
C THR A 226 -22.74 1.34 -8.28
N GLU A 227 -23.63 0.42 -8.66
CA GLU A 227 -25.03 0.45 -8.24
C GLU A 227 -25.31 -0.24 -6.92
N GLN A 228 -24.66 -1.38 -6.69
CA GLN A 228 -24.88 -2.24 -5.52
C GLN A 228 -23.56 -2.60 -4.86
N TRP A 229 -23.59 -2.75 -3.54
CA TRP A 229 -22.44 -3.12 -2.74
C TRP A 229 -22.59 -4.51 -2.14
N ASN A 230 -22.33 -5.53 -2.97
CA ASN A 230 -22.38 -6.94 -2.58
C ASN A 230 -20.96 -7.55 -2.54
N GLU A 231 -20.86 -8.84 -2.22
CA GLU A 231 -19.58 -9.55 -2.19
C GLU A 231 -18.81 -9.45 -3.52
N GLY A 232 -19.49 -9.61 -4.65
CA GLY A 232 -18.88 -9.50 -5.98
C GLY A 232 -18.27 -8.12 -6.23
N THR A 233 -18.99 -7.05 -5.88
CA THR A 233 -18.48 -5.67 -5.97
C THR A 233 -17.24 -5.46 -5.10
N ILE A 234 -17.24 -5.98 -3.86
CA ILE A 234 -16.11 -5.85 -2.93
C ILE A 234 -14.88 -6.58 -3.48
N ILE A 235 -15.05 -7.80 -4.00
CA ILE A 235 -13.97 -8.60 -4.60
C ILE A 235 -13.41 -7.89 -5.83
N ALA A 236 -14.27 -7.50 -6.77
CA ALA A 236 -13.84 -6.85 -8.01
C ALA A 236 -13.09 -5.54 -7.74
N ARG A 237 -13.49 -4.79 -6.70
CA ARG A 237 -12.73 -3.59 -6.28
C ARG A 237 -11.38 -3.97 -5.66
N ALA A 238 -11.34 -4.99 -4.80
CA ALA A 238 -10.09 -5.44 -4.19
C ALA A 238 -9.07 -5.90 -5.25
N GLU A 239 -9.51 -6.64 -6.26
CA GLU A 239 -8.69 -7.07 -7.40
C GLU A 239 -8.12 -5.87 -8.17
N LYS A 240 -8.96 -4.89 -8.52
CA LYS A 240 -8.50 -3.66 -9.19
C LYS A 240 -7.45 -2.91 -8.36
N LEU A 241 -7.62 -2.84 -7.04
CA LEU A 241 -6.62 -2.23 -6.16
C LEU A 241 -5.35 -3.08 -6.04
N ALA A 242 -5.44 -4.40 -6.11
CA ALA A 242 -4.28 -5.28 -6.12
C ALA A 242 -3.46 -5.14 -7.41
N GLU A 243 -4.12 -4.95 -8.57
CA GLU A 243 -3.46 -4.64 -9.85
C GLU A 243 -2.71 -3.31 -9.80
N LYS A 244 -3.26 -2.33 -9.09
CA LYS A 244 -2.57 -1.05 -8.82
C LYS A 244 -1.41 -1.25 -7.84
N ALA A 245 -1.61 -2.06 -6.79
CA ALA A 245 -0.60 -2.31 -5.77
C ALA A 245 0.69 -2.93 -6.35
N VAL A 246 0.62 -3.90 -7.27
CA VAL A 246 1.84 -4.49 -7.86
C VAL A 246 2.67 -3.51 -8.69
N LYS A 247 2.05 -2.46 -9.22
CA LYS A 247 2.75 -1.39 -9.95
C LYS A 247 3.44 -0.41 -9.01
N ILE A 248 2.88 -0.19 -7.83
CA ILE A 248 3.45 0.67 -6.78
C ILE A 248 4.62 -0.04 -6.11
N TRP A 249 4.36 -1.22 -5.55
CA TRP A 249 5.34 -2.04 -4.87
C TRP A 249 5.83 -3.06 -5.88
N ILE A 250 6.84 -2.68 -6.66
CA ILE A 250 7.42 -3.47 -7.75
C ILE A 250 8.09 -4.78 -7.31
N TYR A 251 8.10 -5.78 -8.17
CA TYR A 251 8.99 -6.94 -8.03
C TYR A 251 10.33 -6.66 -8.74
N PRO A 252 11.47 -7.20 -8.26
CA PRO A 252 12.73 -7.11 -8.99
C PRO A 252 12.56 -7.72 -10.38
N ALA A 253 13.15 -7.05 -11.38
CA ALA A 253 13.18 -7.51 -12.75
C ALA A 253 14.61 -7.35 -13.26
N ASN A 254 15.05 -8.32 -14.06
CA ASN A 254 16.31 -8.25 -14.78
C ASN A 254 16.18 -7.36 -16.01
#